data_AF-A0A8H9WU63-F1
#
_entry.id   AF-A0A8H9WU63-F1
#
_cell.length_a   1.000
_cell.length_b   1.000
_cell.length_c   1.000
_cell.angle_alpha   90.00
_cell.angle_beta   90.00
_cell.angle_gamma   90.00
#
_symmetry.space_group_name_H-M   'P 1'
#
loop_
_entity.id
_entity.type
_entity.pdbx_description
1 polymer ?
#
loop_
_entity_poly.entity_id
_entity_poly.type
_entity_poly.pdbx_seq_one_letter_code
_entity_poly.pdbx_strand_id
1 'polypeptide(L)'
;MRTRLLLAALTCSWVLAPAPASSQTPVDLEMTARIKEEGLDRSQALELYHTLTDEIGGRLTGSPAHDQAAAWARDRFAEWGLTEARLEPFEFGRGWSLEKLSIEMVSPRYTPLIGYAEAWTPSIDGVLSGPVVYLGDKTAAEVEAMQSALRGAIVLTHQPQTEFRDADRPQPGVGETVRTGNPPRIRPNATTPPRQMRELLQEAGAGVSLRPSEYRDGTVGVGGSRTTGNDAVPSIVLAAEQYNMIARNLASGVPVELRVELRTRYDERDTRTFNVIAEIPGSDPALRDEIVLVGAHLDSWHASSGATDNGVGAIAVME
;
A
#
# COMPACT_ATOMS: atom_id res chain seq x y z
N MET A 1 -22.96 -10.22 90.58
CA MET A 1 -22.44 -8.94 90.06
C MET A 1 -22.69 -8.90 88.56
N ARG A 2 -23.39 -7.86 88.10
CA ARG A 2 -23.80 -7.65 86.69
C ARG A 2 -22.66 -6.98 85.94
N THR A 3 -22.32 -7.45 84.75
CA THR A 3 -21.53 -6.63 83.81
C THR A 3 -22.08 -6.84 82.39
N ARG A 4 -22.71 -5.79 81.88
CA ARG A 4 -23.25 -5.68 80.51
C ARG A 4 -22.09 -5.33 79.57
N LEU A 5 -21.94 -6.08 78.48
CA LEU A 5 -21.08 -5.71 77.34
C LEU A 5 -21.88 -4.80 76.40
N LEU A 6 -21.44 -3.54 76.26
CA LEU A 6 -21.94 -2.55 75.31
C LEU A 6 -21.16 -2.72 73.98
N LEU A 7 -21.88 -3.02 72.90
CA LEU A 7 -21.37 -2.89 71.53
C LEU A 7 -21.22 -1.39 71.21
N ALA A 8 -20.00 -0.96 70.91
CA ALA A 8 -19.74 0.34 70.29
C ALA A 8 -19.72 0.16 68.76
N ALA A 9 -20.70 0.73 68.07
CA ALA A 9 -20.71 0.83 66.62
C ALA A 9 -19.75 1.95 66.18
N LEU A 10 -18.63 1.60 65.56
CA LEU A 10 -17.76 2.57 64.89
C LEU A 10 -18.35 2.90 63.52
N THR A 11 -18.93 4.08 63.38
CA THR A 11 -19.27 4.68 62.08
C THR A 11 -17.98 5.18 61.42
N CYS A 12 -17.55 4.48 60.38
CA CYS A 12 -16.39 4.88 59.58
C CYS A 12 -16.83 5.91 58.53
N SER A 13 -16.77 7.19 58.88
CA SER A 13 -16.95 8.29 57.92
C SER A 13 -15.74 8.35 57.00
N TRP A 14 -15.86 7.80 55.79
CA TRP A 14 -14.90 8.03 54.71
C TRP A 14 -14.99 9.49 54.26
N VAL A 15 -14.04 10.30 54.69
CA VAL A 15 -13.77 11.60 54.08
C VAL A 15 -13.22 11.29 52.67
N LEU A 16 -14.00 11.56 51.63
CA LEU A 16 -13.48 11.64 50.27
C LEU A 16 -12.44 12.77 50.26
N ALA A 17 -11.16 12.41 50.33
CA ALA A 17 -10.09 13.34 49.98
C ALA A 17 -10.19 13.61 48.47
N PRO A 18 -10.25 14.87 48.01
CA PRO A 18 -10.15 15.16 46.59
C PRO A 18 -8.81 14.59 46.10
N ALA A 19 -8.86 13.72 45.09
CA ALA A 19 -7.66 13.29 44.39
C ALA A 19 -6.92 14.55 43.91
N PRO A 20 -5.60 14.68 44.14
CA PRO A 20 -4.86 15.81 43.59
C PRO A 20 -5.06 15.78 42.08
N ALA A 21 -5.62 16.87 41.55
CA ALA A 21 -5.61 17.09 40.12
C ALA A 21 -4.14 16.99 39.68
N SER A 22 -3.81 16.00 38.86
CA SER A 22 -2.49 15.85 38.29
C SER A 22 -2.12 17.18 37.64
N SER A 23 -1.17 17.89 38.23
CA SER A 23 -0.54 19.06 37.63
C SER A 23 -0.07 18.64 36.25
N GLN A 24 -0.66 19.19 35.19
CA GLN A 24 -0.09 19.06 33.86
C GLN A 24 1.35 19.59 33.94
N THR A 25 2.32 18.78 33.52
CA THR A 25 3.72 19.20 33.46
C THR A 25 3.78 20.50 32.66
N PRO A 26 4.45 21.57 33.17
CA PRO A 26 4.59 22.81 32.42
C PRO A 26 5.22 22.52 31.05
N VAL A 27 4.60 23.04 29.99
CA VAL A 27 5.14 22.89 28.63
C VAL A 27 6.43 23.70 28.52
N ASP A 28 7.52 23.05 28.12
CA ASP A 28 8.79 23.72 27.83
C ASP A 28 8.69 24.45 26.48
N LEU A 29 8.30 25.72 26.53
CA LEU A 29 8.14 26.56 25.35
C LEU A 29 9.47 26.89 24.67
N GLU A 30 10.58 26.89 25.40
CA GLU A 30 11.91 27.17 24.85
C GLU A 30 12.38 25.97 24.02
N MET A 31 12.29 24.75 24.56
CA MET A 31 12.58 23.54 23.79
C MET A 31 11.65 23.42 22.58
N THR A 32 10.37 23.72 22.74
CA THR A 32 9.41 23.73 21.62
C THR A 32 9.83 24.72 20.52
N ALA A 33 10.34 25.90 20.88
CA ALA A 33 10.83 26.88 19.91
C ALA A 33 12.08 26.38 19.18
N ARG A 34 13.02 25.75 19.89
CA ARG A 34 14.24 25.16 19.30
C ARG A 34 13.93 24.03 18.31
N ILE A 35 13.00 23.14 18.65
CA ILE A 35 12.54 22.08 17.74
C ILE A 35 11.93 22.68 16.47
N LYS A 36 11.11 23.72 16.61
CA LYS A 36 10.51 24.41 15.45
C LYS A 36 11.57 25.10 14.58
N GLU A 37 12.55 25.76 15.19
CA GLU A 37 13.64 26.39 14.46
C GLU A 37 14.45 25.34 13.67
N GLU A 38 14.72 24.18 14.26
CA GLU A 38 15.40 23.08 13.56
C GLU A 38 14.58 22.59 12.36
N GLY A 39 13.31 22.23 12.58
CA GLY A 39 12.45 21.67 11.53
C GLY A 39 11.93 22.67 10.48
N LEU A 40 12.07 23.98 10.70
CA LEU A 40 11.61 25.01 9.75
C LEU A 40 12.76 25.77 9.09
N ASP A 41 13.81 26.10 9.83
CA ASP A 41 14.90 26.97 9.35
C ASP A 41 16.19 26.19 9.02
N ARG A 42 16.36 24.97 9.54
CA ARG A 42 17.54 24.10 9.31
C ARG A 42 17.18 22.70 8.80
N SER A 43 16.01 22.57 8.18
CA SER A 43 15.49 21.25 7.83
C SER A 43 16.30 20.50 6.77
N GLN A 44 16.50 19.20 6.97
CA GLN A 44 17.07 18.26 6.00
C GLN A 44 15.99 17.48 5.24
N ALA A 45 14.70 17.71 5.55
CA ALA A 45 13.58 16.92 5.05
C ALA A 45 13.57 16.82 3.51
N LEU A 46 13.90 17.88 2.77
CA LEU A 46 13.87 17.83 1.30
C LEU A 46 14.96 16.91 0.73
N GLU A 47 16.16 16.90 1.32
CA GLU A 47 17.26 16.03 0.91
C GLU A 47 16.98 14.56 1.25
N LEU A 48 16.47 14.32 2.46
CA LEU A 48 16.02 13.00 2.88
C LEU A 48 14.89 12.47 1.99
N TYR A 49 13.94 13.34 1.65
CA TYR A 49 12.82 13.02 0.78
C TYR A 49 13.28 12.69 -0.64
N HIS A 50 14.17 13.49 -1.23
CA HIS A 50 14.79 13.19 -2.53
C HIS A 50 15.47 11.81 -2.52
N THR A 51 16.24 11.51 -1.47
CA THR A 51 16.90 10.20 -1.36
C THR A 51 15.87 9.06 -1.33
N LEU A 52 14.82 9.19 -0.50
CA LEU A 52 13.82 8.15 -0.35
C LEU A 52 12.93 7.98 -1.59
N THR A 53 12.54 9.07 -2.26
CA THR A 53 11.55 9.04 -3.35
C THR A 53 12.16 8.96 -4.74
N ASP A 54 13.34 9.54 -4.95
CA ASP A 54 13.90 9.69 -6.29
C ASP A 54 15.09 8.75 -6.50
N GLU A 55 15.95 8.58 -5.49
CA GLU A 55 17.09 7.67 -5.57
C GLU A 55 16.70 6.21 -5.27
N ILE A 56 15.93 5.98 -4.20
CA ILE A 56 15.42 4.65 -3.86
C ILE A 56 14.11 4.35 -4.60
N GLY A 57 13.15 5.27 -4.53
CA GLY A 57 11.88 5.16 -5.23
C GLY A 57 10.94 4.09 -4.68
N GLY A 58 10.33 3.33 -5.59
CA GLY A 58 9.33 2.31 -5.28
C GLY A 58 9.91 1.18 -4.44
N ARG A 59 9.44 1.05 -3.20
CA ARG A 59 10.03 0.22 -2.16
C ARG A 59 9.02 -0.76 -1.58
N LEU A 60 8.54 -1.65 -2.46
CA LEU A 60 7.58 -2.71 -2.11
C LEU A 60 8.10 -3.56 -0.95
N THR A 61 7.25 -3.86 0.03
CA THR A 61 7.62 -4.65 1.21
C THR A 61 8.32 -5.96 0.80
N GLY A 62 9.48 -6.23 1.39
CA GLY A 62 10.29 -7.41 1.07
C GLY A 62 11.00 -7.38 -0.29
N SER A 63 11.00 -6.23 -0.98
CA SER A 63 11.83 -6.04 -2.18
C SER A 63 13.23 -5.54 -1.81
N PRO A 64 14.23 -5.69 -2.72
CA PRO A 64 15.56 -5.13 -2.49
C PRO A 64 15.58 -3.63 -2.22
N ALA A 65 14.66 -2.86 -2.81
CA ALA A 65 14.53 -1.43 -2.58
C ALA A 65 13.99 -1.10 -1.17
N HIS A 66 13.11 -1.96 -0.63
CA HIS A 66 12.67 -1.84 0.76
C HIS A 66 13.82 -2.12 1.74
N ASP A 67 14.62 -3.16 1.50
CA ASP A 67 15.78 -3.47 2.34
C ASP A 67 16.83 -2.34 2.28
N GLN A 68 17.04 -1.77 1.09
CA GLN A 68 17.89 -0.59 0.92
C GLN A 68 17.35 0.61 1.72
N ALA A 69 16.05 0.90 1.64
CA ALA A 69 15.43 1.97 2.41
C ALA A 69 15.57 1.76 3.92
N ALA A 70 15.34 0.53 4.39
CA ALA A 70 15.44 0.19 5.80
C ALA A 70 16.88 0.36 6.32
N ALA A 71 17.86 -0.15 5.57
CA ALA A 71 19.27 0.01 5.90
C ALA A 71 19.70 1.48 5.90
N TRP A 72 19.29 2.25 4.88
CA TRP A 72 19.56 3.69 4.79
C TRP A 72 18.99 4.46 5.98
N ALA A 73 17.73 4.21 6.36
CA ALA A 73 17.10 4.88 7.50
C ALA A 73 17.80 4.53 8.82
N ARG A 74 18.13 3.25 9.05
CA ARG A 74 18.94 2.81 10.21
C ARG A 74 20.26 3.58 10.27
N ASP A 75 20.97 3.66 9.15
CA ASP A 75 22.30 4.28 9.11
C ASP A 75 22.21 5.79 9.37
N ARG A 76 21.15 6.46 8.91
CA ARG A 76 20.88 7.87 9.23
C ARG A 76 20.59 8.09 10.71
N PHE A 77 19.77 7.24 11.32
CA PHE A 77 19.54 7.31 12.76
C PHE A 77 20.84 7.12 13.56
N ALA A 78 21.70 6.19 13.15
CA ALA A 78 23.01 5.99 13.78
C ALA A 78 23.94 7.21 13.59
N GLU A 79 23.95 7.82 12.41
CA GLU A 79 24.73 9.04 12.11
C GLU A 79 24.30 10.23 12.98
N TRP A 80 22.99 10.40 13.20
CA TRP A 80 22.44 11.43 14.09
C TRP A 80 22.65 11.14 15.58
N GLY A 81 23.18 9.97 15.93
CA GLY A 81 23.50 9.58 17.30
C GLY A 81 22.32 9.04 18.09
N LEU A 82 21.23 8.62 17.43
CA LEU A 82 20.17 7.87 18.11
C LEU A 82 20.71 6.51 18.55
N THR A 83 20.23 6.04 19.70
CA THR A 83 20.64 4.75 20.26
C THR A 83 19.81 3.62 19.68
N GLU A 84 20.34 2.39 19.74
CA GLU A 84 19.63 1.17 19.33
C GLU A 84 19.08 1.20 17.89
N ALA A 85 19.72 1.99 17.00
CA ALA A 85 19.41 2.05 15.57
C ALA A 85 19.61 0.67 14.92
N ARG A 86 18.52 -0.05 14.68
CA ARG A 86 18.55 -1.46 14.26
C ARG A 86 17.46 -1.80 13.25
N LEU A 87 17.72 -2.85 12.49
CA LEU A 87 16.70 -3.56 11.74
C LEU A 87 16.12 -4.66 12.61
N GLU A 88 14.84 -4.55 12.97
CA GLU A 88 14.12 -5.59 13.69
C GLU A 88 13.41 -6.49 12.67
N PRO A 89 13.87 -7.75 12.48
CA PRO A 89 13.33 -8.62 11.46
C PRO A 89 11.99 -9.23 11.86
N PHE A 90 11.10 -9.39 10.88
CA PHE A 90 9.90 -10.22 11.02
C PHE A 90 9.65 -11.03 9.74
N GLU A 91 9.00 -12.18 9.88
CA GLU A 91 8.65 -13.03 8.74
C GLU A 91 7.58 -12.37 7.86
N PHE A 92 7.87 -12.25 6.58
CA PHE A 92 6.98 -11.67 5.58
C PHE A 92 6.61 -12.67 4.48
N GLY A 93 7.57 -13.49 4.06
CA GLY A 93 7.48 -14.41 2.95
C GLY A 93 8.25 -13.90 1.72
N ARG A 94 7.75 -14.24 0.54
CA ARG A 94 8.42 -13.92 -0.73
C ARG A 94 8.48 -12.42 -1.02
N GLY A 95 9.67 -11.95 -1.39
CA GLY A 95 9.90 -10.68 -2.07
C GLY A 95 9.48 -10.74 -3.54
N TRP A 96 9.38 -9.56 -4.17
CA TRP A 96 9.06 -9.42 -5.58
C TRP A 96 9.67 -8.15 -6.16
N SER A 97 10.00 -8.18 -7.45
CA SER A 97 10.48 -7.01 -8.20
C SER A 97 9.97 -7.03 -9.64
N LEU A 98 9.61 -5.85 -10.15
CA LEU A 98 9.33 -5.63 -11.56
C LEU A 98 10.65 -5.39 -12.30
N GLU A 99 10.97 -6.22 -13.29
CA GLU A 99 12.17 -6.05 -14.11
C GLU A 99 11.87 -5.38 -15.45
N LYS A 100 10.71 -5.70 -16.04
CA LYS A 100 10.26 -5.11 -17.31
C LYS A 100 8.75 -5.15 -17.43
N LEU A 101 8.19 -4.07 -17.98
CA LEU A 101 6.83 -4.03 -18.47
C LEU A 101 6.77 -3.23 -19.77
N SER A 102 6.14 -3.81 -20.80
CA SER A 102 5.70 -3.07 -21.98
C SER A 102 4.35 -3.59 -22.44
N ILE A 103 3.44 -2.68 -22.76
CA ILE A 103 2.09 -3.00 -23.19
C ILE A 103 1.76 -2.08 -24.36
N GLU A 104 1.40 -2.68 -25.49
CA GLU A 104 1.15 -1.94 -26.71
C GLU A 104 -0.08 -2.51 -27.41
N MET A 105 -0.95 -1.64 -27.91
CA MET A 105 -1.91 -2.03 -28.93
C MET A 105 -1.22 -2.01 -30.28
N VAL A 106 -1.26 -3.11 -31.02
CA VAL A 106 -0.62 -3.24 -32.34
C VAL A 106 -1.64 -3.25 -33.48
N SER A 107 -2.90 -3.57 -33.19
CA SER A 107 -4.05 -3.49 -34.10
C SER A 107 -5.27 -2.98 -33.33
N PRO A 108 -6.15 -2.12 -33.91
CA PRO A 108 -6.19 -1.66 -35.31
C PRO A 108 -5.20 -0.54 -35.65
N ARG A 109 -4.51 -0.01 -34.64
CA ARG A 109 -3.45 0.99 -34.80
C ARG A 109 -2.44 0.83 -33.67
N TYR A 110 -1.21 1.25 -33.90
CA TYR A 110 -0.20 1.27 -32.85
C TYR A 110 -0.56 2.29 -31.77
N THR A 111 -0.47 1.92 -30.49
CA THR A 111 -0.57 2.84 -29.33
C THR A 111 0.14 2.24 -28.13
N PRO A 112 1.10 2.94 -27.49
CA PRO A 112 1.63 2.53 -26.20
C PRO A 112 0.55 2.69 -25.13
N LEU A 113 0.44 1.70 -24.25
CA LEU A 113 -0.57 1.68 -23.19
C LEU A 113 0.06 2.02 -21.84
N ILE A 114 -0.67 2.82 -21.06
CA ILE A 114 -0.36 3.17 -19.67
C ILE A 114 -0.92 2.05 -18.80
N GLY A 115 -0.05 1.35 -18.11
CA GLY A 115 -0.43 0.30 -17.18
C GLY A 115 0.73 -0.20 -16.34
N TYR A 116 0.40 -0.88 -15.24
CA TYR A 116 1.36 -1.45 -14.31
C TYR A 116 0.96 -2.87 -13.93
N ALA A 117 1.96 -3.74 -13.75
CA ALA A 117 1.77 -5.10 -13.27
C ALA A 117 1.33 -5.06 -11.80
N GLU A 118 0.38 -5.90 -11.42
CA GLU A 118 0.05 -6.07 -10.00
C GLU A 118 1.22 -6.72 -9.25
N ALA A 119 1.48 -6.29 -8.02
CA ALA A 119 2.58 -6.83 -7.24
C ALA A 119 2.39 -8.33 -6.99
N TRP A 120 3.51 -9.07 -7.00
CA TRP A 120 3.57 -10.54 -6.90
C TRP A 120 2.92 -11.31 -8.05
N THR A 121 2.54 -10.64 -9.14
CA THR A 121 2.10 -11.33 -10.35
C THR A 121 3.29 -12.05 -11.03
N PRO A 122 3.08 -13.24 -11.63
CA PRO A 122 4.16 -13.96 -12.31
C PRO A 122 4.54 -13.28 -13.63
N SER A 123 5.67 -13.71 -14.18
CA SER A 123 6.11 -13.26 -15.51
C SER A 123 5.24 -13.84 -16.62
N ILE A 124 5.27 -13.18 -17.78
CA ILE A 124 4.87 -13.77 -19.05
C ILE A 124 6.12 -14.42 -19.67
N ASP A 125 5.98 -15.62 -20.23
CA ASP A 125 7.04 -16.28 -20.98
C ASP A 125 7.34 -15.52 -22.29
N GLY A 126 8.39 -14.70 -22.26
CA GLY A 126 8.80 -13.88 -23.40
C GLY A 126 7.81 -12.75 -23.69
N VAL A 127 7.44 -12.60 -24.96
CA VAL A 127 6.52 -11.56 -25.43
C VAL A 127 5.23 -12.22 -25.89
N LEU A 128 4.12 -11.90 -25.21
CA LEU A 128 2.80 -12.36 -25.59
C LEU A 128 2.19 -11.38 -26.59
N SER A 129 1.84 -11.85 -27.78
CA SER A 129 1.15 -11.06 -28.80
C SER A 129 -0.07 -11.82 -29.28
N GLY A 130 -1.23 -11.16 -29.33
CA GLY A 130 -2.44 -11.83 -29.77
C GLY A 130 -3.72 -11.01 -29.65
N PRO A 131 -4.84 -11.60 -30.10
CA PRO A 131 -6.15 -10.98 -30.00
C PRO A 131 -6.59 -10.85 -28.55
N VAL A 132 -7.38 -9.81 -28.28
CA VAL A 132 -7.96 -9.58 -26.95
C VAL A 132 -9.34 -10.21 -26.84
N VAL A 133 -9.57 -10.94 -25.74
CA VAL A 133 -10.87 -11.53 -25.40
C VAL A 133 -11.53 -10.73 -24.29
N TYR A 134 -12.77 -10.29 -24.50
CA TYR A 134 -13.54 -9.53 -23.52
C TYR A 134 -14.45 -10.44 -22.69
N LEU A 135 -14.34 -10.35 -21.36
CA LEU A 135 -15.07 -11.17 -20.39
C LEU A 135 -15.87 -10.35 -19.36
N GLY A 136 -15.77 -9.02 -19.38
CA GLY A 136 -16.26 -8.15 -18.31
C GLY A 136 -17.73 -8.30 -17.95
N ASP A 137 -18.57 -8.60 -18.95
CA ASP A 137 -20.01 -8.80 -18.78
C ASP A 137 -20.44 -10.28 -18.74
N LYS A 138 -19.50 -11.22 -18.88
CA LYS A 138 -19.77 -12.65 -18.95
C LYS A 138 -20.01 -13.24 -17.56
N THR A 139 -21.03 -14.09 -17.48
CA THR A 139 -21.27 -14.97 -16.35
C THR A 139 -20.20 -16.06 -16.30
N ALA A 140 -20.02 -16.69 -15.14
CA ALA A 140 -19.04 -17.75 -14.97
C ALA A 140 -19.23 -18.90 -15.97
N ALA A 141 -20.48 -19.29 -16.24
CA ALA A 141 -20.81 -20.35 -17.20
C ALA A 141 -20.46 -19.96 -18.65
N GLU A 142 -20.61 -18.69 -19.02
CA GLU A 142 -20.18 -18.20 -20.33
C GLU A 142 -18.65 -18.18 -20.45
N VAL A 143 -17.94 -17.77 -19.39
CA VAL A 143 -16.46 -17.81 -19.36
C VAL A 143 -15.97 -19.26 -19.46
N GLU A 144 -16.60 -20.20 -18.76
CA GLU A 144 -16.29 -21.63 -18.84
C GLU A 144 -16.54 -22.19 -20.25
N ALA A 145 -17.63 -21.79 -20.91
CA ALA A 145 -17.89 -22.18 -22.30
C ALA A 145 -16.84 -21.65 -23.31
N MET A 146 -16.06 -20.62 -22.92
CA MET A 146 -15.01 -20.02 -23.74
C MET A 146 -13.61 -20.63 -23.51
N GLN A 147 -13.46 -21.68 -22.68
CA GLN A 147 -12.15 -22.24 -22.28
C GLN A 147 -11.12 -22.38 -23.41
N SER A 148 -11.53 -22.90 -24.58
CA SER A 148 -10.61 -23.09 -25.71
C SER A 148 -10.05 -21.79 -26.28
N ALA A 149 -10.85 -20.72 -26.29
CA ALA A 149 -10.47 -19.40 -26.77
C ALA A 149 -9.60 -18.62 -25.76
N LEU A 150 -9.61 -19.03 -24.48
CA LEU A 150 -8.87 -18.35 -23.42
C LEU A 150 -7.42 -18.83 -23.29
N ARG A 151 -7.08 -20.02 -23.82
CA ARG A 151 -5.72 -20.57 -23.72
C ARG A 151 -4.69 -19.63 -24.36
N GLY A 152 -3.77 -19.11 -23.56
CA GLY A 152 -2.75 -18.14 -23.95
C GLY A 152 -3.31 -16.76 -24.33
N ALA A 153 -4.59 -16.49 -24.12
CA ALA A 153 -5.22 -15.25 -24.55
C ALA A 153 -4.90 -14.06 -23.64
N ILE A 154 -4.99 -12.87 -24.21
CA ILE A 154 -4.99 -11.60 -23.48
C ILE A 154 -6.43 -11.26 -23.16
N VAL A 155 -6.80 -11.17 -21.87
CA VAL A 155 -8.21 -11.09 -21.46
C VAL A 155 -8.54 -9.80 -20.72
N LEU A 156 -9.66 -9.16 -21.06
CA LEU A 156 -10.26 -8.04 -20.34
C LEU A 156 -11.31 -8.58 -19.38
N THR A 157 -11.08 -8.44 -18.08
CA THR A 157 -11.84 -9.17 -17.04
C THR A 157 -13.02 -8.40 -16.45
N HIS A 158 -13.09 -7.10 -16.72
CA HIS A 158 -14.06 -6.18 -16.10
C HIS A 158 -14.84 -5.40 -17.17
N GLN A 159 -16.00 -4.88 -16.79
CA GLN A 159 -16.74 -3.91 -17.58
C GLN A 159 -15.94 -2.59 -17.68
N PRO A 160 -16.22 -1.75 -18.69
CA PRO A 160 -15.62 -0.42 -18.77
C PRO A 160 -15.81 0.39 -17.48
N GLN A 161 -14.75 1.04 -17.01
CA GLN A 161 -14.80 1.88 -15.81
C GLN A 161 -15.31 3.28 -16.16
N THR A 162 -16.52 3.63 -15.74
CA THR A 162 -17.14 4.94 -16.05
C THR A 162 -17.42 5.79 -14.82
N GLU A 163 -17.26 5.23 -13.63
CA GLU A 163 -17.47 5.92 -12.36
C GLU A 163 -16.14 6.15 -11.66
N PHE A 164 -15.90 7.35 -11.15
CA PHE A 164 -14.63 7.73 -10.53
C PHE A 164 -14.89 8.52 -9.25
N ARG A 165 -13.91 8.51 -8.34
CA ARG A 165 -13.93 9.38 -7.17
C ARG A 165 -13.37 10.73 -7.58
N ASP A 166 -14.28 11.69 -7.76
CA ASP A 166 -13.95 13.05 -8.19
C ASP A 166 -14.04 14.09 -7.03
N ALA A 167 -14.21 13.61 -5.79
CA ALA A 167 -14.28 14.45 -4.62
C ALA A 167 -13.38 13.92 -3.50
N ASP A 168 -12.61 14.83 -2.91
CA ASP A 168 -11.86 14.58 -1.69
C ASP A 168 -12.80 14.27 -0.54
N ARG A 169 -12.29 13.48 0.41
CA ARG A 169 -13.00 13.30 1.69
C ARG A 169 -13.01 14.65 2.42
N PRO A 170 -14.11 15.01 3.12
CA PRO A 170 -14.07 16.13 4.04
C PRO A 170 -13.01 15.88 5.12
N GLN A 171 -12.23 16.91 5.44
CA GLN A 171 -11.12 16.77 6.39
C GLN A 171 -11.67 16.58 7.81
N PRO A 172 -11.19 15.56 8.55
CA PRO A 172 -11.54 15.41 9.96
C PRO A 172 -11.19 16.68 10.75
N GLY A 173 -12.11 17.14 11.61
CA GLY A 173 -11.89 18.30 12.48
C GLY A 173 -12.22 19.66 11.86
N VAL A 174 -12.62 19.73 10.59
CA VAL A 174 -12.97 20.99 9.89
C VAL A 174 -14.50 21.14 9.69
N GLY A 175 -15.32 20.43 10.47
CA GLY A 175 -16.78 20.50 10.35
C GLY A 175 -17.50 19.33 11.02
N GLU A 176 -18.49 18.76 10.32
CA GLU A 176 -19.26 17.61 10.80
C GLU A 176 -18.38 16.38 11.04
N THR A 177 -18.85 15.49 11.92
CA THR A 177 -18.17 14.22 12.21
C THR A 177 -18.10 13.38 10.95
N VAL A 178 -16.87 13.15 10.48
CA VAL A 178 -16.59 12.29 9.32
C VAL A 178 -16.13 10.92 9.80
N ARG A 179 -16.49 9.89 9.04
CA ARG A 179 -15.99 8.53 9.28
C ARG A 179 -14.48 8.51 9.09
N THR A 180 -13.74 8.05 10.10
CA THR A 180 -12.30 7.81 10.01
C THR A 180 -12.01 6.55 9.19
N GLY A 181 -10.90 6.59 8.45
CA GLY A 181 -10.45 5.50 7.58
C GLY A 181 -10.64 5.76 6.08
N ASN A 182 -10.35 4.73 5.29
CA ASN A 182 -10.45 4.83 3.83
C ASN A 182 -11.91 4.90 3.40
N PRO A 183 -12.27 5.88 2.55
CA PRO A 183 -13.62 5.96 2.04
C PRO A 183 -13.90 4.77 1.10
N PRO A 184 -15.18 4.37 0.90
CA PRO A 184 -15.52 3.23 0.05
C PRO A 184 -14.86 3.36 -1.32
N ARG A 185 -14.23 2.29 -1.82
CA ARG A 185 -13.61 2.28 -3.15
C ARG A 185 -14.69 2.08 -4.21
N ILE A 186 -14.60 2.85 -5.30
CA ILE A 186 -15.36 2.59 -6.52
C ILE A 186 -14.58 1.53 -7.27
N ARG A 187 -15.01 0.28 -7.15
CA ARG A 187 -14.29 -0.85 -7.74
C ARG A 187 -14.73 -1.06 -9.19
N PRO A 188 -13.81 -1.44 -10.09
CA PRO A 188 -14.18 -2.01 -11.37
C PRO A 188 -15.20 -3.13 -11.23
N ASN A 189 -16.25 -3.06 -12.05
CA ASN A 189 -17.32 -4.04 -12.05
C ASN A 189 -17.02 -5.21 -12.98
N ALA A 190 -17.43 -6.42 -12.61
CA ALA A 190 -17.40 -7.60 -13.47
C ALA A 190 -18.61 -8.48 -13.15
N THR A 191 -19.23 -9.09 -14.17
CA THR A 191 -20.37 -9.99 -13.94
C THR A 191 -19.95 -11.25 -13.18
N THR A 192 -18.78 -11.79 -13.49
CA THR A 192 -18.21 -12.92 -12.74
C THR A 192 -17.41 -12.42 -11.53
N PRO A 193 -17.65 -12.95 -10.31
CA PRO A 193 -16.89 -12.56 -9.13
C PRO A 193 -15.36 -12.71 -9.31
N PRO A 194 -14.53 -11.77 -8.83
CA PRO A 194 -13.08 -11.79 -9.09
C PRO A 194 -12.33 -13.04 -8.63
N ARG A 195 -12.83 -13.77 -7.63
CA ARG A 195 -12.25 -15.06 -7.22
C ARG A 195 -12.51 -16.13 -8.28
N GLN A 196 -13.77 -16.30 -8.67
CA GLN A 196 -14.18 -17.28 -9.67
C GLN A 196 -13.58 -16.97 -11.04
N MET A 197 -13.49 -15.69 -11.43
CA MET A 197 -12.81 -15.29 -12.67
C MET A 197 -11.34 -15.74 -12.67
N ARG A 198 -10.61 -15.55 -11.58
CA ARG A 198 -9.20 -15.99 -11.49
C ARG A 198 -9.06 -17.51 -11.63
N GLU A 199 -9.91 -18.28 -10.97
CA GLU A 199 -9.94 -19.74 -11.06
C GLU A 199 -10.19 -20.20 -12.51
N LEU A 200 -11.22 -19.65 -13.17
CA LEU A 200 -11.55 -19.99 -14.57
C LEU A 200 -10.42 -19.63 -15.55
N LEU A 201 -9.78 -18.48 -15.37
CA LEU A 201 -8.66 -18.06 -16.22
C LEU A 201 -7.43 -18.95 -16.03
N GLN A 202 -7.15 -19.35 -14.79
CA GLN A 202 -6.06 -20.26 -14.46
C GLN A 202 -6.30 -21.65 -15.07
N GLU A 203 -7.50 -22.21 -14.91
CA GLU A 203 -7.89 -23.50 -15.51
C GLU A 203 -7.82 -23.49 -17.03
N ALA A 204 -8.26 -22.40 -17.67
CA ALA A 204 -8.19 -22.26 -19.12
C ALA A 204 -6.75 -22.01 -19.63
N GLY A 205 -5.83 -21.61 -18.75
CA GLY A 205 -4.46 -21.26 -19.09
C GLY A 205 -4.36 -19.93 -19.86
N ALA A 206 -5.06 -18.89 -19.41
CA ALA A 206 -4.98 -17.56 -20.00
C ALA A 206 -3.58 -16.95 -19.90
N GLY A 207 -3.18 -16.17 -20.90
CA GLY A 207 -1.82 -15.64 -21.02
C GLY A 207 -1.58 -14.42 -20.12
N VAL A 208 -2.54 -13.50 -20.05
CA VAL A 208 -2.51 -12.33 -19.15
C VAL A 208 -3.90 -11.76 -18.97
N SER A 209 -4.21 -11.32 -17.75
CA SER A 209 -5.45 -10.64 -17.39
C SER A 209 -5.24 -9.13 -17.24
N LEU A 210 -6.15 -8.38 -17.84
CA LEU A 210 -6.18 -6.92 -17.82
C LEU A 210 -7.45 -6.46 -17.08
N ARG A 211 -7.30 -5.45 -16.23
CA ARG A 211 -8.41 -4.74 -15.58
C ARG A 211 -8.23 -3.22 -15.67
N PRO A 212 -9.31 -2.41 -15.63
CA PRO A 212 -9.17 -0.98 -15.59
C PRO A 212 -8.71 -0.50 -14.21
N SER A 213 -8.06 0.66 -14.20
CA SER A 213 -7.81 1.45 -12.99
C SER A 213 -9.12 1.92 -12.38
N GLU A 214 -9.15 2.08 -11.06
CA GLU A 214 -10.23 2.78 -10.33
C GLU A 214 -10.09 4.31 -10.40
N TYR A 215 -9.02 4.80 -11.02
CA TYR A 215 -8.71 6.22 -11.22
C TYR A 215 -8.79 6.61 -12.70
N ARG A 216 -8.87 7.92 -12.94
CA ARG A 216 -9.01 8.57 -14.24
C ARG A 216 -7.79 9.41 -14.62
N ASP A 217 -7.84 10.00 -15.80
CA ASP A 217 -6.87 10.96 -16.33
C ASP A 217 -5.45 10.38 -16.43
N GLY A 218 -5.35 9.10 -16.78
CA GLY A 218 -4.08 8.38 -16.91
C GLY A 218 -3.49 7.88 -15.58
N THR A 219 -4.16 8.12 -14.45
CA THR A 219 -3.74 7.61 -13.14
C THR A 219 -4.05 6.12 -13.02
N VAL A 220 -3.05 5.32 -12.64
CA VAL A 220 -3.19 3.87 -12.48
C VAL A 220 -2.96 3.46 -11.04
N GLY A 221 -4.03 3.03 -10.38
CA GLY A 221 -3.98 2.46 -9.05
C GLY A 221 -3.63 0.97 -9.10
N VAL A 222 -2.47 0.62 -8.57
CA VAL A 222 -2.01 -0.77 -8.51
C VAL A 222 -1.99 -1.28 -7.07
N GLY A 223 -2.23 -2.57 -6.92
CA GLY A 223 -2.03 -3.31 -5.69
C GLY A 223 -1.45 -4.67 -6.02
N GLY A 224 -1.65 -5.63 -5.12
CA GLY A 224 -1.24 -7.01 -5.35
C GLY A 224 -1.42 -7.85 -4.10
N SER A 225 -1.09 -9.13 -4.21
CA SER A 225 -1.13 -10.05 -3.08
C SER A 225 0.12 -10.93 -3.07
N ARG A 226 0.87 -10.91 -1.97
CA ARG A 226 2.01 -11.81 -1.77
C ARG A 226 1.65 -13.30 -1.77
N THR A 227 0.37 -13.63 -1.65
CA THR A 227 -0.14 -15.01 -1.73
C THR A 227 -0.54 -15.43 -3.14
N THR A 228 -0.31 -14.61 -4.16
CA THR A 228 -0.48 -15.00 -5.56
C THR A 228 0.41 -16.21 -5.86
N GLY A 229 -0.19 -17.29 -6.35
CA GLY A 229 0.48 -18.52 -6.72
C GLY A 229 1.38 -18.36 -7.94
N ASN A 230 2.38 -19.23 -8.07
CA ASN A 230 3.32 -19.20 -9.21
C ASN A 230 2.67 -19.57 -10.55
N ASP A 231 1.54 -20.30 -10.48
CA ASP A 231 0.72 -20.73 -11.60
C ASP A 231 -0.48 -19.81 -11.85
N ALA A 232 -0.56 -18.68 -11.13
CA ALA A 232 -1.58 -17.68 -11.38
C ALA A 232 -1.42 -17.06 -12.77
N VAL A 233 -2.52 -16.58 -13.36
CA VAL A 233 -2.46 -15.81 -14.60
C VAL A 233 -1.81 -14.44 -14.33
N PRO A 234 -0.79 -14.02 -15.11
CA PRO A 234 -0.21 -12.69 -15.01
C PRO A 234 -1.29 -11.60 -15.07
N SER A 235 -1.12 -10.51 -14.32
CA SER A 235 -2.16 -9.50 -14.13
C SER A 235 -1.63 -8.08 -14.18
N ILE A 236 -2.35 -7.24 -14.92
CA ILE A 236 -1.97 -5.86 -15.22
C ILE A 236 -3.19 -4.95 -15.08
N VAL A 237 -2.96 -3.77 -14.49
CA VAL A 237 -3.94 -2.68 -14.44
C VAL A 237 -3.63 -1.67 -15.54
N LEU A 238 -4.63 -1.34 -16.36
CA LEU A 238 -4.50 -0.31 -17.39
C LEU A 238 -5.18 0.99 -16.94
N ALA A 239 -4.72 2.13 -17.47
CA ALA A 239 -5.47 3.38 -17.39
C ALA A 239 -6.91 3.16 -17.91
N ALA A 240 -7.89 3.67 -17.16
CA ALA A 240 -9.31 3.38 -17.41
C ALA A 240 -9.74 3.79 -18.83
N GLU A 241 -9.25 4.92 -19.32
CA GLU A 241 -9.59 5.46 -20.64
C GLU A 241 -9.15 4.52 -21.77
N GLN A 242 -7.95 3.95 -21.62
CA GLN A 242 -7.37 3.04 -22.61
C GLN A 242 -7.98 1.65 -22.54
N TYR A 243 -8.24 1.14 -21.33
CA TYR A 243 -9.02 -0.09 -21.13
C TYR A 243 -10.39 0.02 -21.82
N ASN A 244 -11.11 1.11 -21.54
CA ASN A 244 -12.43 1.36 -22.09
C ASN A 244 -12.40 1.52 -23.61
N MET A 245 -11.35 2.11 -24.17
CA MET A 245 -11.16 2.21 -25.61
C MET A 245 -11.05 0.83 -26.26
N ILE A 246 -10.25 -0.08 -25.68
CA ILE A 246 -10.12 -1.46 -26.16
C ILE A 246 -11.48 -2.17 -26.10
N ALA A 247 -12.17 -2.07 -24.95
CA ALA A 247 -13.48 -2.70 -24.77
C ALA A 247 -14.52 -2.18 -25.79
N ARG A 248 -14.54 -0.86 -26.08
CA ARG A 248 -15.44 -0.28 -27.10
C ARG A 248 -15.12 -0.74 -28.52
N ASN A 249 -13.83 -0.89 -28.88
CA ASN A 249 -13.43 -1.42 -30.18
C ASN A 249 -13.96 -2.85 -30.36
N LEU A 250 -13.73 -3.72 -29.37
CA LEU A 250 -14.22 -5.10 -29.39
C LEU A 250 -15.75 -5.16 -29.48
N ALA A 251 -16.46 -4.34 -28.71
CA ALA A 251 -17.93 -4.24 -28.77
C ALA A 251 -18.46 -3.76 -30.14
N SER A 252 -17.66 -2.96 -30.87
CA SER A 252 -18.00 -2.47 -32.20
C SER A 252 -17.54 -3.41 -33.33
N GLY A 253 -17.04 -4.61 -32.99
CA GLY A 253 -16.53 -5.59 -33.96
C GLY A 253 -15.19 -5.22 -34.59
N VAL A 254 -14.47 -4.24 -34.03
CA VAL A 254 -13.11 -3.91 -34.46
C VAL A 254 -12.14 -4.84 -33.73
N PRO A 255 -11.40 -5.70 -34.43
CA PRO A 255 -10.44 -6.59 -33.78
C PRO A 255 -9.33 -5.77 -33.12
N VAL A 256 -8.95 -6.16 -31.91
CA VAL A 256 -7.83 -5.57 -31.17
C VAL A 256 -6.78 -6.64 -30.91
N GLU A 257 -5.54 -6.31 -31.22
CA GLU A 257 -4.38 -7.12 -30.85
C GLU A 257 -3.45 -6.31 -29.96
N LEU A 258 -2.99 -6.95 -28.89
CA LEU A 258 -2.02 -6.37 -27.97
C LEU A 258 -0.72 -7.17 -28.02
N ARG A 259 0.36 -6.47 -27.70
CA ARG A 259 1.68 -7.03 -27.42
C ARG A 259 2.08 -6.67 -25.99
N VAL A 260 2.36 -7.68 -25.19
CA VAL A 260 2.64 -7.55 -23.75
C VAL A 260 3.91 -8.31 -23.42
N GLU A 261 4.82 -7.63 -22.71
CA GLU A 261 5.98 -8.24 -22.10
C GLU A 261 5.98 -7.86 -20.63
N LEU A 262 6.05 -8.87 -19.76
CA LEU A 262 6.06 -8.70 -18.32
C LEU A 262 7.11 -9.62 -17.73
N ARG A 263 8.18 -9.04 -17.19
CA ARG A 263 9.23 -9.77 -16.49
C ARG A 263 9.25 -9.33 -15.04
N THR A 264 9.10 -10.30 -14.16
CA THR A 264 9.07 -10.15 -12.71
C THR A 264 10.00 -11.17 -12.09
N ARG A 265 10.55 -10.84 -10.92
CA ARG A 265 11.42 -11.72 -10.17
C ARG A 265 10.88 -11.86 -8.76
N TYR A 266 10.73 -13.10 -8.31
CA TYR A 266 10.50 -13.40 -6.90
C TYR A 266 11.84 -13.50 -6.17
N ASP A 267 11.88 -12.98 -4.94
CA ASP A 267 13.03 -13.13 -4.06
C ASP A 267 12.63 -13.98 -2.86
N GLU A 268 13.24 -15.14 -2.72
CA GLU A 268 12.95 -16.10 -1.64
C GLU A 268 14.21 -16.43 -0.85
N ARG A 269 15.30 -15.65 -1.03
CA ARG A 269 16.59 -15.87 -0.37
C ARG A 269 16.55 -15.49 1.11
N ASP A 270 15.86 -14.40 1.42
CA ASP A 270 15.48 -14.02 2.79
C ASP A 270 13.98 -13.73 2.78
N THR A 271 13.22 -14.45 3.61
CA THR A 271 11.77 -14.28 3.74
C THR A 271 11.38 -13.25 4.78
N ARG A 272 12.37 -12.64 5.43
CA ARG A 272 12.16 -11.60 6.42
C ARG A 272 12.14 -10.25 5.75
N THR A 273 11.46 -9.32 6.40
CA THR A 273 11.58 -7.89 6.16
C THR A 273 11.79 -7.21 7.50
N PHE A 274 11.96 -5.89 7.53
CA PHE A 274 12.46 -5.19 8.70
C PHE A 274 11.57 -4.02 9.11
N ASN A 275 11.34 -3.89 10.42
CA ASN A 275 11.09 -2.58 11.02
C ASN A 275 12.44 -1.87 11.21
N VAL A 276 12.45 -0.55 11.09
CA VAL A 276 13.59 0.28 11.50
C VAL A 276 13.24 0.91 12.84
N ILE A 277 14.08 0.65 13.86
CA ILE A 277 13.87 1.16 15.21
C ILE A 277 15.11 1.95 15.61
N ALA A 278 14.91 3.11 16.20
CA ALA A 278 15.93 3.94 16.83
C ALA A 278 15.31 4.68 18.02
N GLU A 279 16.11 5.04 19.01
CA GLU A 279 15.64 5.54 20.30
C GLU A 279 16.38 6.82 20.71
N ILE A 280 15.64 7.74 21.33
CA ILE A 280 16.20 8.88 22.08
C ILE A 280 15.98 8.55 23.55
N PRO A 281 17.03 8.22 24.32
CA PRO A 281 16.89 7.84 25.72
C PRO A 281 16.28 8.97 26.56
N GLY A 282 15.29 8.65 27.39
CA GLY A 282 14.73 9.59 28.33
C GLY A 282 15.75 9.99 29.40
N SER A 283 15.82 11.28 29.72
CA SER A 283 16.71 11.82 30.76
C SER A 283 16.05 11.97 32.13
N ASP A 284 14.72 11.92 32.20
CA ASP A 284 13.98 12.09 33.45
C ASP A 284 14.07 10.83 34.33
N PRO A 285 14.51 10.92 35.59
CA PRO A 285 14.67 9.74 36.45
C PRO A 285 13.39 8.95 36.74
N ALA A 286 12.22 9.58 36.65
CA ALA A 286 10.92 8.94 36.87
C ALA A 286 10.30 8.44 35.57
N LEU A 287 10.50 9.15 34.45
CA LEU A 287 9.84 8.85 33.16
C LEU A 287 10.75 8.18 32.12
N ARG A 288 12.06 7.99 32.37
CA ARG A 288 13.01 7.43 31.38
C ARG A 288 12.63 6.04 30.85
N ASP A 289 11.81 5.29 31.60
CA ASP A 289 11.36 3.95 31.24
C ASP A 289 9.98 3.98 30.53
N GLU A 290 9.38 5.17 30.35
CA GLU A 290 8.16 5.37 29.56
C GLU A 290 8.49 5.58 28.07
N ILE A 291 7.60 5.11 27.18
CA ILE A 291 7.82 5.13 25.73
C ILE A 291 6.84 6.09 25.06
N VAL A 292 7.38 7.02 24.27
CA VAL A 292 6.64 7.76 23.26
C VAL A 292 6.98 7.16 21.90
N LEU A 293 5.99 6.54 21.24
CA LEU A 293 6.17 5.94 19.93
C LEU A 293 5.71 6.92 18.85
N VAL A 294 6.65 7.34 18.01
CA VAL A 294 6.41 8.10 16.77
C VAL A 294 6.80 7.19 15.62
N GLY A 295 5.91 7.04 14.63
CA GLY A 295 6.12 6.05 13.58
C GLY A 295 5.38 6.35 12.30
N ALA A 296 5.94 5.80 11.22
CA ALA A 296 5.43 5.84 9.86
C ALA A 296 5.80 4.52 9.18
N HIS A 297 5.02 4.07 8.21
CA HIS A 297 5.45 2.95 7.38
C HIS A 297 6.44 3.45 6.31
N LEU A 298 7.48 2.66 6.08
CA LEU A 298 8.56 3.00 5.17
C LEU A 298 8.32 2.46 3.76
N ASP A 299 7.58 1.36 3.60
CA ASP A 299 7.32 0.74 2.31
C ASP A 299 6.37 1.55 1.41
N SER A 300 6.32 1.19 0.13
CA SER A 300 5.39 1.76 -0.84
C SER A 300 5.03 0.75 -1.93
N TRP A 301 4.01 1.03 -2.74
CA TRP A 301 3.79 0.25 -3.96
C TRP A 301 4.89 0.52 -5.00
N HIS A 302 5.27 -0.52 -5.74
CA HIS A 302 6.36 -0.50 -6.72
C HIS A 302 6.14 0.41 -7.93
N ALA A 303 4.89 0.73 -8.27
CA ALA A 303 4.55 1.55 -9.44
C ALA A 303 4.63 3.07 -9.20
N SER A 304 5.07 3.49 -8.01
CA SER A 304 5.22 4.88 -7.61
C SER A 304 6.49 5.08 -6.80
N SER A 305 6.95 6.32 -6.65
CA SER A 305 8.03 6.70 -5.73
C SER A 305 7.62 6.63 -4.25
N GLY A 306 6.34 6.36 -3.95
CA GLY A 306 5.85 6.30 -2.57
C GLY A 306 6.01 7.63 -1.83
N ALA A 307 5.93 8.75 -2.57
CA ALA A 307 6.17 10.09 -2.05
C ALA A 307 5.15 10.44 -0.95
N THR A 308 3.87 10.47 -1.30
CA THR A 308 2.79 10.76 -0.34
C THR A 308 2.42 9.57 0.53
N ASP A 309 2.60 8.35 0.02
CA ASP A 309 2.25 7.09 0.68
C ASP A 309 3.49 6.17 0.74
N ASN A 310 4.31 6.26 1.78
CA ASN A 310 4.25 7.22 2.89
C ASN A 310 5.61 7.89 3.16
N GLY A 311 6.28 8.31 2.09
CA GLY A 311 7.56 9.02 2.17
C GLY A 311 7.47 10.28 3.03
N VAL A 312 6.41 11.08 2.89
CA VAL A 312 6.21 12.29 3.68
C VAL A 312 6.14 11.99 5.17
N GLY A 313 5.42 10.93 5.56
CA GLY A 313 5.34 10.50 6.96
C GLY A 313 6.66 9.92 7.45
N ALA A 314 7.32 9.07 6.66
CA ALA A 314 8.60 8.49 7.02
C ALA A 314 9.67 9.57 7.26
N ILE A 315 9.78 10.54 6.35
CA ILE A 315 10.74 11.64 6.51
C ILE A 315 10.37 12.57 7.66
N ALA A 316 9.09 12.89 7.85
CA ALA A 316 8.67 13.71 9.00
C ALA A 316 8.89 13.04 10.37
N VAL A 317 9.06 11.71 10.41
CA VAL A 317 9.45 10.99 11.64
C VAL A 317 10.96 10.90 11.79
N MET A 318 11.69 10.85 10.68
CA MET A 318 13.14 10.80 10.70
C MET A 318 13.76 12.15 11.07
N GLU A 319 13.21 13.23 10.52
CA GLU A 319 13.55 14.63 10.80
C GLU A 319 13.12 15.07 12.21
#